data_AF-A0A818NIR7-F1
#
_entry.id   AF-A0A818NIR7-F1
#
_cell.length_a   1.000
_cell.length_b   1.000
_cell.length_c   1.000
_cell.angle_alpha   90.00
_cell.angle_beta   90.00
_cell.angle_gamma   90.00
#
_symmetry.space_group_name_H-M   'P 1'
#
loop_
_entity.id
_entity.type
_entity.pdbx_description
1 polymer ?
#
loop_
_entity_poly.entity_id
_entity_poly.type
_entity_poly.pdbx_seq_one_letter_code
_entity_poly.pdbx_strand_id
1 'polypeptide(L)'
;MNSTDDSYSMASSLPSSLDQTPLSSLSAASSYASLVNCDETVSIHSESHQHFDKKTKKISTFNESKFLSTSDSNNTNNGSNNINKRTSCSTLQNRHVNKLCSILEEPIEIHGQGNFPTLNIVSKDFLIELRRAFHINNIDITDVRLNGGAASYVLTNDKAFSYSDIDFIFRCDLSSESTWTQIKTIVCECLSQHISSTSSSSSSFSQLSFSPIIIQAAYVEKVVRVINPSNNDSWALMSLCNVNGQNIELKFVDRMKRQFQFSVDSFQILLDPLLDHYEQIFKNQQQTNKKQAYYNQYQHHHSKQQYDYRSSKNNRYVSSSYRLPTISVECVYGSFESALTHLNRRLIATTSPERICGGGLLKYCLLLTRGYRPYDNGIASWQLEKLMCSRFFIDYADINEQEYKLLAFLSSHFSNDDTAKYRYLLQLRLIIERSTVCLMAHERNLTLTLITQLATDYYYRLYDEYNTYNLNGEITTTEVTVPNSITIDVIYHNEWDEWKSLHTPAKKQIQSQQQQQQDN
;
A
#
# COMPACT_ATOMS: atom_id res chain seq x y z
N MET A 1 32.65 12.14 -81.83
CA MET A 1 34.04 12.43 -82.23
C MET A 1 34.53 13.56 -81.33
N ASN A 2 35.55 13.23 -80.53
CA ASN A 2 36.41 14.07 -79.67
C ASN A 2 35.71 14.88 -78.57
N SER A 3 36.18 14.96 -77.33
CA SER A 3 37.27 14.37 -76.52
C SER A 3 37.22 15.24 -75.24
N THR A 4 37.29 14.74 -74.02
CA THR A 4 38.55 14.44 -73.33
C THR A 4 38.20 14.05 -71.90
N ASP A 5 38.75 12.92 -71.46
CA ASP A 5 39.01 12.61 -70.06
C ASP A 5 40.16 13.50 -69.57
N ASP A 6 40.10 13.93 -68.32
CA ASP A 6 41.32 14.14 -67.52
C ASP A 6 41.05 13.87 -66.04
N SER A 7 41.96 13.09 -65.49
CA SER A 7 41.99 12.53 -64.14
C SER A 7 43.00 13.25 -63.25
N TYR A 8 42.79 13.11 -61.94
CA TYR A 8 43.73 13.26 -60.80
C TYR A 8 43.74 14.55 -59.94
N SER A 9 43.13 14.37 -58.75
CA SER A 9 43.75 14.43 -57.40
C SER A 9 43.82 15.74 -56.60
N MET A 10 43.08 15.68 -55.47
CA MET A 10 43.44 16.06 -54.09
C MET A 10 43.72 17.53 -53.78
N ALA A 11 42.72 18.18 -53.15
CA ALA A 11 42.93 18.89 -51.87
C ALA A 11 41.57 19.09 -51.17
N SER A 12 41.45 18.48 -49.99
CA SER A 12 40.33 18.50 -49.07
C SER A 12 40.06 19.88 -48.48
N SER A 13 38.81 20.34 -48.54
CA SER A 13 38.27 21.40 -47.69
C SER A 13 36.92 20.96 -47.13
N LEU A 14 36.86 20.84 -45.80
CA LEU A 14 35.63 20.64 -45.02
C LEU A 14 34.80 21.93 -45.03
N PRO A 15 33.46 21.81 -45.07
CA PRO A 15 32.70 22.56 -44.09
C PRO A 15 31.51 21.77 -43.48
N SER A 16 31.39 21.94 -42.16
CA SER A 16 30.17 22.10 -41.34
C SER A 16 28.94 21.21 -41.61
N SER A 17 28.70 20.33 -40.65
CA SER A 17 27.44 19.62 -40.37
C SER A 17 26.29 20.58 -40.03
N LEU A 18 25.25 20.56 -40.87
CA LEU A 18 23.89 21.02 -40.56
C LEU A 18 23.06 19.77 -40.25
N ASP A 19 22.87 19.46 -38.97
CA ASP A 19 21.95 18.42 -38.55
C ASP A 19 20.51 18.93 -38.66
N GLN A 20 19.76 18.28 -39.55
CA GLN A 20 18.31 18.40 -39.68
C GLN A 20 17.66 17.55 -38.59
N THR A 21 16.96 18.18 -37.65
CA THR A 21 16.05 17.50 -36.72
C THR A 21 14.73 17.18 -37.44
N PRO A 22 14.27 15.92 -37.50
CA PRO A 22 12.98 15.62 -38.11
C PRO A 22 11.84 15.76 -37.09
N LEU A 23 10.77 16.43 -37.54
CA LEU A 23 9.43 16.40 -36.97
C LEU A 23 8.92 14.95 -36.90
N SER A 24 9.03 14.29 -35.74
CA SER A 24 8.44 12.96 -35.51
C SER A 24 7.93 12.71 -34.08
N SER A 25 7.65 13.76 -33.30
CA SER A 25 7.25 13.61 -31.88
C SER A 25 5.75 13.79 -31.57
N LEU A 26 4.87 13.83 -32.57
CA LEU A 26 3.42 14.01 -32.35
C LEU A 26 2.53 12.82 -32.78
N SER A 27 3.06 11.76 -33.42
CA SER A 27 2.25 10.59 -33.80
C SER A 27 2.22 9.46 -32.76
N ALA A 28 3.15 9.45 -31.79
CA ALA A 28 3.19 8.40 -30.75
C ALA A 28 2.06 8.54 -29.70
N ALA A 29 1.48 9.73 -29.54
CA ALA A 29 0.39 9.98 -28.59
C ALA A 29 -0.99 9.45 -29.08
N SER A 30 -1.15 9.16 -30.38
CA SER A 30 -2.43 8.69 -30.93
C SER A 30 -2.58 7.16 -30.94
N SER A 31 -1.48 6.41 -30.78
CA SER A 31 -1.51 4.94 -30.86
C SER A 31 -1.75 4.25 -29.51
N TYR A 32 -1.67 4.98 -28.39
CA TYR A 32 -1.98 4.45 -27.06
C TYR A 32 -3.45 4.60 -26.64
N ALA A 33 -4.21 5.46 -27.32
CA ALA A 33 -5.65 5.65 -27.04
C ALA A 33 -6.51 4.43 -27.44
N SER A 34 -5.98 3.49 -28.23
CA SER A 34 -6.72 2.34 -28.74
C SER A 34 -6.55 1.05 -27.92
N LEU A 35 -5.82 1.08 -26.79
CA LEU A 35 -5.58 -0.09 -25.93
C LEU A 35 -6.08 0.08 -24.48
N VAL A 36 -6.80 1.16 -24.17
CA VAL A 36 -7.39 1.42 -22.84
C VAL A 36 -8.93 1.28 -22.85
N ASN A 37 -9.49 0.55 -23.82
CA ASN A 37 -10.88 0.09 -23.78
C ASN A 37 -10.91 -1.38 -23.38
N CYS A 38 -10.70 -1.64 -22.10
CA CYS A 38 -11.19 -2.83 -21.43
C CYS A 38 -12.03 -2.37 -20.23
N ASP A 39 -13.23 -1.89 -20.53
CA ASP A 39 -14.33 -1.81 -19.58
C ASP A 39 -14.72 -3.23 -19.17
N GLU A 40 -14.17 -3.76 -18.08
CA GLU A 40 -14.77 -4.91 -17.39
C GLU A 40 -15.99 -4.44 -16.60
N THR A 41 -17.10 -4.23 -17.32
CA THR A 41 -18.44 -4.16 -16.75
C THR A 41 -18.98 -5.57 -16.59
N VAL A 42 -18.73 -6.23 -15.45
CA VAL A 42 -19.42 -7.49 -15.13
C VAL A 42 -20.85 -7.17 -14.70
N SER A 43 -21.74 -7.08 -15.69
CA SER A 43 -23.19 -7.07 -15.49
C SER A 43 -23.73 -8.49 -15.71
N ILE A 44 -24.20 -9.13 -14.64
CA ILE A 44 -24.88 -10.43 -14.73
C ILE A 44 -26.37 -10.13 -14.93
N HIS A 45 -26.84 -10.20 -16.19
CA HIS A 45 -28.26 -10.34 -16.51
C HIS A 45 -28.57 -11.79 -16.86
N SER A 46 -29.44 -12.38 -16.06
CA SER A 46 -30.07 -13.69 -16.24
C SER A 46 -31.39 -13.55 -16.99
N GLU A 47 -31.57 -14.31 -18.08
CA GLU A 47 -32.84 -14.77 -18.69
C GLU A 47 -32.46 -15.56 -19.97
N SER A 48 -33.13 -16.60 -20.48
CA SER A 48 -34.08 -17.59 -19.97
C SER A 48 -34.23 -18.68 -21.07
N HIS A 49 -34.65 -19.89 -20.66
CA HIS A 49 -35.29 -20.97 -21.44
C HIS A 49 -34.57 -21.67 -22.60
N GLN A 50 -34.27 -22.96 -22.41
CA GLN A 50 -34.94 -24.02 -23.20
C GLN A 50 -34.97 -25.38 -22.47
N HIS A 51 -36.11 -26.03 -22.62
CA HIS A 51 -36.61 -27.29 -22.08
C HIS A 51 -35.73 -28.51 -22.45
N PHE A 52 -35.53 -29.46 -21.53
CA PHE A 52 -35.70 -30.90 -21.80
C PHE A 52 -35.83 -31.72 -20.49
N ASP A 53 -36.68 -32.75 -20.56
CA ASP A 53 -37.36 -33.45 -19.46
C ASP A 53 -36.52 -34.38 -18.56
N LYS A 54 -36.91 -34.35 -17.27
CA LYS A 54 -37.11 -35.45 -16.30
C LYS A 54 -36.15 -36.67 -16.28
N LYS A 55 -35.53 -36.86 -15.10
CA LYS A 55 -35.83 -38.01 -14.22
C LYS A 55 -35.44 -37.76 -12.76
N THR A 56 -36.42 -37.93 -11.91
CA THR A 56 -36.45 -37.80 -10.44
C THR A 56 -35.66 -38.88 -9.71
N LYS A 57 -34.97 -38.51 -8.62
CA LYS A 57 -34.89 -39.30 -7.38
C LYS A 57 -34.75 -38.37 -6.16
N LYS A 58 -35.78 -38.41 -5.30
CA LYS A 58 -35.87 -37.78 -3.97
C LYS A 58 -34.74 -38.27 -3.07
N ILE A 59 -34.16 -37.39 -2.25
CA ILE A 59 -33.82 -37.63 -0.83
C ILE A 59 -33.94 -36.29 -0.09
N SER A 60 -34.38 -36.42 1.16
CA SER A 60 -34.99 -35.49 2.10
C SER A 60 -34.28 -34.19 2.45
N THR A 61 -35.10 -33.15 2.55
CA THR A 61 -34.93 -31.90 3.31
C THR A 61 -34.74 -32.14 4.81
N PHE A 62 -33.77 -31.45 5.42
CA PHE A 62 -33.76 -31.15 6.85
C PHE A 62 -33.68 -29.64 7.04
N ASN A 63 -34.79 -29.06 7.51
CA ASN A 63 -34.86 -27.73 8.10
C ASN A 63 -34.61 -27.90 9.60
N GLU A 64 -33.71 -27.10 10.18
CA GLU A 64 -33.74 -26.88 11.62
C GLU A 64 -33.46 -25.41 11.93
N SER A 65 -34.56 -24.70 12.14
CA SER A 65 -34.64 -23.41 12.82
C SER A 65 -35.37 -23.66 14.13
N LYS A 66 -34.64 -23.75 15.24
CA LYS A 66 -35.12 -23.54 16.61
C LYS A 66 -33.99 -23.81 17.60
N PHE A 67 -33.49 -22.77 18.25
CA PHE A 67 -33.35 -22.79 19.70
C PHE A 67 -33.64 -21.37 20.20
N LEU A 68 -34.86 -21.23 20.72
CA LEU A 68 -35.34 -20.02 21.36
C LEU A 68 -34.73 -19.85 22.74
N SER A 69 -34.45 -18.59 23.04
CA SER A 69 -34.68 -17.89 24.30
C SER A 69 -35.40 -18.69 25.41
N THR A 70 -34.74 -18.77 26.56
CA THR A 70 -35.41 -18.85 27.86
C THR A 70 -35.15 -17.54 28.59
N SER A 71 -36.23 -16.83 28.85
CA SER A 71 -36.29 -15.64 29.69
C SER A 71 -36.69 -16.12 31.08
N ASP A 72 -35.82 -15.92 32.08
CA ASP A 72 -36.22 -15.95 33.48
C ASP A 72 -35.85 -14.62 34.12
N SER A 73 -36.85 -14.00 34.73
CA SER A 73 -36.76 -12.73 35.45
C SER A 73 -36.67 -13.01 36.96
N ASN A 74 -36.00 -12.08 37.65
CA ASN A 74 -35.95 -11.84 39.10
C ASN A 74 -34.83 -12.56 39.87
N ASN A 75 -33.71 -11.83 40.06
CA ASN A 75 -33.36 -11.44 41.43
C ASN A 75 -32.47 -10.19 41.46
N THR A 76 -32.91 -9.20 42.23
CA THR A 76 -32.20 -7.98 42.59
C THR A 76 -30.98 -8.29 43.46
N ASN A 77 -29.79 -7.84 43.05
CA ASN A 77 -28.76 -7.37 43.98
C ASN A 77 -27.72 -6.50 43.28
N ASN A 78 -27.55 -5.29 43.82
CA ASN A 78 -26.55 -4.30 43.43
C ASN A 78 -25.13 -4.86 43.55
N GLY A 79 -24.46 -4.99 42.41
CA GLY A 79 -23.03 -5.17 42.32
C GLY A 79 -22.57 -4.53 41.02
N SER A 80 -21.79 -3.46 41.11
CA SER A 80 -21.21 -2.72 40.00
C SER A 80 -20.27 -3.60 39.17
N ASN A 81 -20.84 -4.41 38.29
CA ASN A 81 -20.10 -5.10 37.25
C ASN A 81 -19.98 -4.15 36.05
N ASN A 82 -18.83 -3.47 35.96
CA ASN A 82 -18.35 -2.86 34.72
C ASN A 82 -18.23 -3.97 33.66
N ILE A 83 -19.32 -4.26 32.96
CA ILE A 83 -19.28 -4.94 31.68
C ILE A 83 -18.56 -3.95 30.75
N ASN A 84 -17.27 -4.18 30.54
CA ASN A 84 -16.44 -3.44 29.60
C ASN A 84 -17.17 -3.35 28.27
N LYS A 85 -17.82 -2.21 28.02
CA LYS A 85 -18.41 -1.87 26.73
C LYS A 85 -17.23 -1.86 25.77
N ARG A 86 -17.06 -2.93 24.99
CA ARG A 86 -15.99 -3.04 23.99
C ARG A 86 -16.24 -1.92 22.97
N THR A 87 -15.55 -0.79 23.14
CA THR A 87 -15.71 0.35 22.23
C THR A 87 -14.92 0.09 20.96
N SER A 88 -15.56 0.31 19.82
CA SER A 88 -14.90 0.29 18.51
C SER A 88 -14.09 1.54 18.24
N CYS A 89 -14.34 2.63 18.99
CA CYS A 89 -13.64 3.89 18.84
C CYS A 89 -12.72 4.20 20.02
N SER A 90 -11.66 4.95 19.73
CA SER A 90 -10.72 5.52 20.70
C SER A 90 -10.21 6.87 20.20
N THR A 91 -9.41 7.55 21.03
CA THR A 91 -8.78 8.84 20.71
C THR A 91 -7.27 8.66 20.65
N LEU A 92 -6.64 9.28 19.65
CA LEU A 92 -5.19 9.25 19.50
C LEU A 92 -4.49 10.02 20.63
N GLN A 93 -3.45 9.40 21.19
CA GLN A 93 -2.51 10.06 22.09
C GLN A 93 -1.57 10.97 21.30
N ASN A 94 -0.99 11.99 21.94
CA ASN A 94 -0.08 12.95 21.27
C ASN A 94 1.04 12.28 20.46
N ARG A 95 1.62 11.18 20.96
CA ARG A 95 2.65 10.43 20.24
C ARG A 95 2.15 9.79 18.93
N HIS A 96 0.88 9.35 18.90
CA HIS A 96 0.25 8.83 17.69
C HIS A 96 -0.08 9.99 16.74
N VAL A 97 -0.56 11.12 17.25
CA VAL A 97 -0.80 12.32 16.42
C VAL A 97 0.49 12.79 15.76
N ASN A 98 1.62 12.79 16.47
CA ASN A 98 2.91 13.14 15.88
C ASN A 98 3.31 12.19 14.75
N LYS A 99 3.14 10.87 14.93
CA LYS A 99 3.38 9.89 13.85
C LYS A 99 2.47 10.15 12.64
N LEU A 100 1.19 10.45 12.90
CA LEU A 100 0.24 10.78 11.84
C LEU A 100 0.64 12.04 11.08
N CYS A 101 1.05 13.09 11.79
CA CYS A 101 1.59 14.30 11.18
C CYS A 101 2.80 13.98 10.30
N SER A 102 3.76 13.16 10.77
CA SER A 102 4.90 12.76 9.96
C SER A 102 4.48 12.12 8.63
N ILE A 103 3.53 11.18 8.64
CA ILE A 103 3.02 10.54 7.41
C ILE A 103 2.38 11.57 6.46
N LEU A 104 1.63 12.53 7.00
CA LEU A 104 0.89 13.50 6.18
C LEU A 104 1.76 14.66 5.67
N GLU A 105 2.89 14.92 6.31
CA GLU A 105 3.79 16.04 6.01
C GLU A 105 5.01 15.64 5.19
N GLU A 106 5.38 14.36 5.18
CA GLU A 106 6.46 13.84 4.36
C GLU A 106 6.08 13.91 2.86
N PRO A 107 6.91 14.52 1.99
CA PRO A 107 6.69 14.50 0.56
C PRO A 107 6.85 13.09 0.00
N ILE A 108 5.92 12.70 -0.88
CA ILE A 108 5.91 11.39 -1.54
C ILE A 108 6.06 11.61 -3.04
N GLU A 109 6.95 10.84 -3.66
CA GLU A 109 7.19 10.87 -5.10
C GLU A 109 6.08 10.11 -5.84
N ILE A 110 5.44 10.77 -6.80
CA ILE A 110 4.53 10.14 -7.74
C ILE A 110 5.18 10.17 -9.11
N HIS A 111 5.51 8.99 -9.62
CA HIS A 111 6.28 8.82 -10.83
C HIS A 111 5.38 8.89 -12.06
N GLY A 112 5.68 9.84 -12.95
CA GLY A 112 5.03 9.95 -14.25
C GLY A 112 5.57 8.93 -15.23
N GLN A 113 4.69 8.26 -15.98
CA GLN A 113 5.08 7.37 -17.07
C GLN A 113 5.52 8.17 -18.30
N GLY A 114 6.49 7.63 -19.05
CA GLY A 114 7.01 8.27 -20.26
C GLY A 114 7.74 9.59 -19.96
N ASN A 115 7.32 10.67 -20.60
CA ASN A 115 7.97 12.00 -20.47
C ASN A 115 7.37 12.88 -19.37
N PHE A 116 6.47 12.34 -18.54
CA PHE A 116 5.85 13.10 -17.45
C PHE A 116 6.81 13.21 -16.25
N PRO A 117 6.93 14.38 -15.61
CA PRO A 117 7.86 14.58 -14.49
C PRO A 117 7.42 13.84 -13.23
N THR A 118 8.37 13.48 -12.35
CA THR A 118 8.04 13.01 -11.00
C THR A 118 7.46 14.17 -10.18
N LEU A 119 6.32 13.94 -9.54
CA LEU A 119 5.65 14.90 -8.66
C LEU A 119 6.05 14.65 -7.21
N ASN A 120 6.34 15.71 -6.46
CA ASN A 120 6.55 15.63 -5.02
C ASN A 120 5.28 16.10 -4.31
N ILE A 121 4.44 15.16 -3.87
CA ILE A 121 3.14 15.44 -3.26
C ILE A 121 3.23 15.33 -1.75
N VAL A 122 2.79 16.38 -1.04
CA VAL A 122 2.57 16.35 0.41
C VAL A 122 1.12 15.98 0.67
N SER A 123 0.89 14.84 1.35
CA SER A 123 -0.44 14.25 1.50
C SER A 123 -1.47 15.21 2.12
N LYS A 124 -1.12 15.94 3.18
CA LYS A 124 -2.08 16.89 3.80
C LYS A 124 -2.56 17.96 2.82
N ASP A 125 -1.66 18.49 1.98
CA ASP A 125 -1.98 19.59 1.08
C ASP A 125 -2.85 19.07 -0.07
N PHE A 126 -2.50 17.90 -0.61
CA PHE A 126 -3.26 17.22 -1.65
C PHE A 126 -4.66 16.81 -1.19
N LEU A 127 -4.80 16.26 0.02
CA LEU A 127 -6.12 15.91 0.59
C LEU A 127 -7.00 17.14 0.81
N ILE A 128 -6.42 18.25 1.26
CA ILE A 128 -7.14 19.52 1.42
C ILE A 128 -7.59 20.05 0.06
N GLU A 129 -6.73 19.98 -0.96
CA GLU A 129 -7.06 20.37 -2.32
C GLU A 129 -8.22 19.53 -2.89
N LEU A 130 -8.13 18.19 -2.79
CA LEU A 130 -9.18 17.28 -3.19
C LEU A 130 -10.51 17.58 -2.48
N ARG A 131 -10.51 17.78 -1.16
CA ARG A 131 -11.73 18.13 -0.39
C ARG A 131 -12.39 19.40 -0.93
N ARG A 132 -11.60 20.44 -1.25
CA ARG A 132 -12.12 21.68 -1.84
C ARG A 132 -12.67 21.46 -3.25
N ALA A 133 -11.95 20.72 -4.08
CA ALA A 133 -12.35 20.45 -5.45
C ALA A 133 -13.65 19.61 -5.50
N PHE A 134 -13.79 18.60 -4.63
CA PHE A 134 -15.04 17.84 -4.50
C PHE A 134 -16.20 18.73 -4.05
N HIS A 135 -15.99 19.59 -3.03
CA HIS A 135 -17.02 20.50 -2.55
C HIS A 135 -17.50 21.48 -3.64
N ILE A 136 -16.59 22.06 -4.42
CA ILE A 136 -16.93 22.98 -5.53
C ILE A 136 -17.73 22.27 -6.62
N ASN A 137 -17.47 20.99 -6.85
CA ASN A 137 -18.17 20.17 -7.83
C ASN A 137 -19.42 19.45 -7.27
N ASN A 138 -19.91 19.85 -6.10
CA ASN A 138 -21.08 19.26 -5.43
C ASN A 138 -20.98 17.76 -5.15
N ILE A 139 -19.77 17.25 -4.94
CA ILE A 139 -19.53 15.89 -4.47
C ILE A 139 -19.38 15.95 -2.95
N ASP A 140 -20.36 15.41 -2.23
CA ASP A 140 -20.33 15.37 -0.78
C ASP A 140 -19.40 14.26 -0.28
N ILE A 141 -18.35 14.67 0.44
CA ILE A 141 -17.43 13.77 1.13
C ILE A 141 -17.79 13.81 2.61
N THR A 142 -18.34 12.72 3.13
CA THR A 142 -18.76 12.60 4.53
C THR A 142 -17.58 12.76 5.48
N ASP A 143 -16.45 12.14 5.14
CA ASP A 143 -15.19 12.26 5.86
C ASP A 143 -14.03 11.57 5.12
N VAL A 144 -12.80 11.95 5.50
CA VAL A 144 -11.56 11.35 5.02
C VAL A 144 -10.87 10.59 6.15
N ARG A 145 -10.37 9.39 5.85
CA ARG A 145 -9.70 8.51 6.83
C ARG A 145 -8.40 7.94 6.31
N LEU A 146 -7.41 7.79 7.19
CA LEU A 146 -6.24 6.95 6.93
C LEU A 146 -6.56 5.50 7.31
N ASN A 147 -6.22 4.56 6.43
CA ASN A 147 -6.46 3.13 6.61
C ASN A 147 -5.17 2.31 6.40
N GLY A 148 -5.31 0.98 6.45
CA GLY A 148 -4.27 0.05 6.02
C GLY A 148 -3.07 -0.02 6.96
N GLY A 149 -1.91 -0.39 6.41
CA GLY A 149 -0.67 -0.52 7.20
C GLY A 149 -0.25 0.80 7.84
N ALA A 150 -0.48 1.92 7.17
CA ALA A 150 -0.14 3.25 7.67
C ALA A 150 -0.92 3.61 8.95
N ALA A 151 -2.22 3.30 9.01
CA ALA A 151 -3.01 3.48 10.23
C ALA A 151 -2.48 2.62 11.40
N SER A 152 -2.09 1.38 11.13
CA SER A 152 -1.49 0.50 12.13
C SER A 152 -0.12 1.00 12.60
N TYR A 153 0.69 1.55 11.71
CA TYR A 153 1.99 2.16 12.04
C TYR A 153 1.86 3.35 13.00
N VAL A 154 0.79 4.17 12.84
CA VAL A 154 0.48 5.27 13.75
C VAL A 154 0.24 4.76 15.18
N LEU A 155 -0.44 3.62 15.34
CA LEU A 155 -0.87 3.09 16.63
C LEU A 155 0.15 2.16 17.32
N THR A 156 0.98 1.48 16.54
CA THR A 156 1.92 0.48 17.09
C THR A 156 3.05 1.13 17.87
N ASN A 157 3.54 0.42 18.90
CA ASN A 157 4.78 0.75 19.59
C ASN A 157 6.02 0.13 18.93
N ASP A 158 5.81 -0.74 17.95
CA ASP A 158 6.87 -1.45 17.24
C ASP A 158 7.62 -0.50 16.30
N LYS A 159 8.91 -0.27 16.59
CA LYS A 159 9.78 0.59 15.78
C LYS A 159 10.19 -0.06 14.46
N ALA A 160 10.11 -1.39 14.35
CA ALA A 160 10.45 -2.13 13.14
C ALA A 160 9.23 -2.33 12.22
N PHE A 161 8.06 -1.79 12.59
CA PHE A 161 6.86 -1.88 11.77
C PHE A 161 7.00 -0.99 10.54
N SER A 162 6.81 -1.57 9.36
CA SER A 162 6.70 -0.86 8.09
C SER A 162 5.32 -1.05 7.47
N TYR A 163 4.91 -0.11 6.64
CA TYR A 163 3.71 -0.17 5.81
C TYR A 163 4.12 -0.10 4.33
N SER A 164 3.37 -0.78 3.46
CA SER A 164 3.67 -0.81 2.01
C SER A 164 3.09 0.37 1.28
N ASP A 165 1.86 0.78 1.62
CA ASP A 165 1.08 1.80 0.90
C ASP A 165 0.38 2.73 1.89
N ILE A 166 -0.09 3.87 1.39
CA ILE A 166 -0.84 4.87 2.16
C ILE A 166 -2.27 4.93 1.63
N ASP A 167 -3.17 4.27 2.35
CA ASP A 167 -4.59 4.19 2.02
C ASP A 167 -5.38 5.37 2.59
N PHE A 168 -5.94 6.21 1.72
CA PHE A 168 -6.92 7.22 2.09
C PHE A 168 -8.33 6.79 1.68
N ILE A 169 -9.24 6.72 2.65
CA ILE A 169 -10.66 6.46 2.41
C ILE A 169 -11.42 7.78 2.39
N PHE A 170 -12.16 8.01 1.31
CA PHE A 170 -13.16 9.06 1.17
C PHE A 170 -14.53 8.40 1.23
N ARG A 171 -15.34 8.75 2.22
CA ARG A 171 -16.73 8.31 2.24
C ARG A 171 -17.60 9.23 1.42
N CYS A 172 -18.27 8.70 0.41
CA CYS A 172 -19.10 9.46 -0.51
C CYS A 172 -20.16 8.57 -1.18
N ASP A 173 -21.17 9.19 -1.78
CA ASP A 173 -22.15 8.48 -2.59
C ASP A 173 -21.58 8.13 -3.97
N LEU A 174 -21.66 6.85 -4.34
CA LEU A 174 -21.22 6.31 -5.63
C LEU A 174 -22.39 5.69 -6.42
N SER A 175 -23.63 6.00 -6.05
CA SER A 175 -24.84 5.55 -6.73
C SER A 175 -24.89 5.95 -8.21
N SER A 176 -24.31 7.10 -8.56
CA SER A 176 -24.28 7.65 -9.92
C SER A 176 -22.94 7.44 -10.61
N GLU A 177 -22.98 6.98 -11.87
CA GLU A 177 -21.80 6.89 -12.73
C GLU A 177 -21.21 8.24 -13.13
N SER A 178 -22.04 9.26 -13.20
CA SER A 178 -21.56 10.63 -13.41
C SER A 178 -20.66 11.06 -12.25
N THR A 179 -21.03 10.74 -11.01
CA THR A 179 -20.24 11.07 -9.82
C THR A 179 -18.86 10.43 -9.87
N TRP A 180 -18.76 9.14 -10.21
CA TRP A 180 -17.46 8.48 -10.36
C TRP A 180 -16.60 9.12 -11.46
N THR A 181 -17.21 9.48 -12.59
CA THR A 181 -16.50 10.13 -13.69
C THR A 181 -15.97 11.49 -13.27
N GLN A 182 -16.77 12.28 -12.54
CA GLN A 182 -16.34 13.56 -11.97
C GLN A 182 -15.22 13.38 -10.94
N ILE A 183 -15.30 12.37 -10.07
CA ILE A 183 -14.24 12.06 -9.11
C ILE A 183 -12.90 11.82 -9.82
N LYS A 184 -12.88 10.96 -10.86
CA LYS A 184 -11.67 10.71 -11.65
C LYS A 184 -11.12 11.98 -12.27
N THR A 185 -11.99 12.80 -12.88
CA THR A 185 -11.62 14.08 -13.49
C THR A 185 -10.98 15.01 -12.46
N ILE A 186 -11.60 15.18 -11.29
CA ILE A 186 -11.10 16.05 -10.21
C ILE A 186 -9.74 15.60 -9.70
N VAL A 187 -9.55 14.29 -9.47
CA VAL A 187 -8.25 13.75 -9.03
C VAL A 187 -7.16 14.08 -10.06
N CYS A 188 -7.45 13.91 -11.35
CA CYS A 188 -6.50 14.22 -12.43
C CYS A 188 -6.25 15.72 -12.58
N GLU A 189 -7.25 16.57 -12.36
CA GLU A 189 -7.11 18.03 -12.37
C GLU A 189 -6.22 18.51 -11.22
N CYS A 190 -6.37 17.95 -10.02
CA CYS A 190 -5.48 18.23 -8.89
C CYS A 190 -4.04 17.78 -9.18
N LEU A 191 -3.84 16.58 -9.73
CA LEU A 191 -2.50 16.13 -10.15
C LEU A 191 -1.87 17.06 -11.21
N SER A 192 -2.67 17.59 -12.13
CA SER A 192 -2.19 18.52 -13.16
C SER A 192 -1.64 19.82 -12.58
N GLN A 193 -2.25 20.33 -11.50
CA GLN A 193 -1.77 21.54 -10.82
C GLN A 193 -0.36 21.34 -10.24
N HIS A 194 -0.08 20.15 -9.71
CA HIS A 194 1.24 19.80 -9.21
C HIS A 194 2.31 19.69 -10.31
N ILE A 195 1.93 19.37 -11.55
CA ILE A 195 2.85 19.42 -12.71
C ILE A 195 3.28 20.86 -12.95
N SER A 196 2.31 21.79 -13.01
CA SER A 196 2.57 23.20 -13.27
C SER A 196 3.44 23.84 -12.19
N SER A 197 3.30 23.45 -10.92
CA SER A 197 4.15 23.96 -9.83
C SER A 197 5.57 23.39 -9.88
N THR A 198 5.73 22.13 -10.31
CA THR A 198 7.04 21.46 -10.36
C THR A 198 7.90 22.01 -11.50
N SER A 199 7.30 22.37 -12.63
CA SER A 199 7.96 22.95 -13.80
C SER A 199 8.26 24.45 -13.66
N SER A 200 9.01 24.85 -12.63
CA SER A 200 9.42 26.25 -12.41
C SER A 200 10.67 26.67 -13.22
N SER A 201 11.17 25.82 -14.13
CA SER A 201 12.39 26.09 -14.90
C SER A 201 12.24 25.60 -16.34
N SER A 202 11.90 26.50 -17.27
CA SER A 202 12.23 26.36 -18.71
C SER A 202 11.90 25.02 -19.39
N SER A 203 10.68 24.50 -19.22
CA SER A 203 10.20 23.34 -19.98
C SER A 203 8.79 23.58 -20.54
N SER A 204 8.55 23.20 -21.79
CA SER A 204 7.31 23.38 -22.57
C SER A 204 6.03 22.78 -21.95
N PHE A 205 6.12 22.14 -20.78
CA PHE A 205 5.01 21.54 -20.04
C PHE A 205 4.19 22.53 -19.21
N SER A 206 4.75 23.67 -18.80
CA SER A 206 4.06 24.61 -17.89
C SER A 206 2.89 25.38 -18.53
N GLN A 207 2.69 25.26 -19.85
CA GLN A 207 1.61 25.93 -20.60
C GLN A 207 0.57 24.96 -21.18
N LEU A 208 0.75 23.65 -21.02
CA LEU A 208 -0.16 22.64 -21.57
C LEU A 208 -1.14 22.17 -20.50
N SER A 209 -2.41 22.52 -20.66
CA SER A 209 -3.50 21.87 -19.92
C SER A 209 -3.70 20.48 -20.51
N PHE A 210 -3.24 19.45 -19.80
CA PHE A 210 -3.45 18.06 -20.23
C PHE A 210 -4.88 17.63 -19.97
N SER A 211 -5.43 16.80 -20.87
CA SER A 211 -6.72 16.15 -20.63
C SER A 211 -6.61 15.21 -19.41
N PRO A 212 -7.64 15.11 -18.55
CA PRO A 212 -7.68 14.19 -17.42
C PRO A 212 -7.31 12.75 -17.78
N ILE A 213 -7.67 12.30 -18.99
CA ILE A 213 -7.36 10.94 -19.49
C ILE A 213 -5.84 10.73 -19.62
N ILE A 214 -5.11 11.75 -20.09
CA ILE A 214 -3.65 11.68 -20.27
C ILE A 214 -2.97 11.64 -18.90
N ILE A 215 -3.46 12.44 -17.95
CA ILE A 215 -2.93 12.49 -16.59
C ILE A 215 -3.19 11.17 -15.85
N GLN A 216 -4.38 10.60 -16.04
CA GLN A 216 -4.69 9.28 -15.51
C GLN A 216 -3.70 8.24 -16.04
N ALA A 217 -3.48 8.18 -17.35
CA ALA A 217 -2.52 7.25 -17.96
C ALA A 217 -1.08 7.49 -17.49
N ALA A 218 -0.70 8.74 -17.20
CA ALA A 218 0.64 9.10 -16.78
C ALA A 218 0.95 8.75 -15.32
N TYR A 219 0.01 8.97 -14.39
CA TYR A 219 0.31 8.93 -12.95
C TYR A 219 -0.49 7.88 -12.17
N VAL A 220 -1.53 7.28 -12.76
CA VAL A 220 -2.38 6.32 -12.07
C VAL A 220 -1.98 4.91 -12.50
N GLU A 221 -1.44 4.13 -11.57
CA GLU A 221 -1.02 2.75 -11.81
C GLU A 221 -2.23 1.82 -11.94
N LYS A 222 -3.26 2.04 -11.12
CA LYS A 222 -4.41 1.15 -11.02
C LYS A 222 -5.69 1.91 -10.74
N VAL A 223 -6.73 1.58 -11.51
CA VAL A 223 -8.10 2.06 -11.28
C VAL A 223 -9.01 0.86 -11.11
N VAL A 224 -9.81 0.84 -10.04
CA VAL A 224 -10.80 -0.20 -9.79
C VAL A 224 -12.13 0.44 -9.44
N ARG A 225 -13.22 -0.09 -9.99
CA ARG A 225 -14.57 0.26 -9.57
C ARG A 225 -15.37 -1.01 -9.35
N VAL A 226 -15.97 -1.14 -8.18
CA VAL A 226 -16.84 -2.26 -7.81
C VAL A 226 -18.22 -1.71 -7.54
N ILE A 227 -19.20 -2.18 -8.30
CA ILE A 227 -20.63 -1.94 -8.04
C ILE A 227 -21.33 -3.28 -8.08
N ASN A 228 -21.73 -3.76 -6.91
CA ASN A 228 -22.49 -4.99 -6.77
C ASN A 228 -23.75 -4.72 -5.93
N PRO A 229 -24.90 -4.49 -6.58
CA PRO A 229 -26.17 -4.26 -5.89
C PRO A 229 -26.58 -5.44 -5.01
N SER A 230 -26.31 -6.68 -5.44
CA SER A 230 -26.72 -7.89 -4.72
C SER A 230 -25.98 -8.10 -3.40
N ASN A 231 -24.71 -7.68 -3.33
CA ASN A 231 -23.86 -7.86 -2.17
C ASN A 231 -23.67 -6.58 -1.35
N ASN A 232 -24.37 -5.51 -1.72
CA ASN A 232 -24.27 -4.19 -1.11
C ASN A 232 -22.82 -3.66 -1.07
N ASP A 233 -22.06 -3.89 -2.15
CA ASP A 233 -20.66 -3.48 -2.28
C ASP A 233 -20.58 -2.40 -3.37
N SER A 234 -20.16 -1.20 -3.02
CA SER A 234 -20.03 -0.05 -3.91
C SER A 234 -18.84 0.81 -3.47
N TRP A 235 -17.73 0.67 -4.18
CA TRP A 235 -16.50 1.39 -3.89
C TRP A 235 -15.62 1.50 -5.15
N ALA A 236 -14.72 2.47 -5.15
CA ALA A 236 -13.74 2.67 -6.20
C ALA A 236 -12.36 2.99 -5.62
N LEU A 237 -11.32 2.81 -6.42
CA LEU A 237 -9.93 3.00 -6.02
C LEU A 237 -9.12 3.58 -7.18
N MET A 238 -8.26 4.54 -6.87
CA MET A 238 -7.18 5.02 -7.75
C MET A 238 -5.86 4.91 -6.99
N SER A 239 -4.93 4.09 -7.48
CA SER A 239 -3.56 3.99 -6.96
C SER A 239 -2.64 4.87 -7.78
N LEU A 240 -1.97 5.81 -7.11
CA LEU A 240 -0.99 6.68 -7.73
C LEU A 240 0.38 5.98 -7.75
N CYS A 241 1.07 6.06 -8.88
CA CYS A 241 2.29 5.30 -9.15
C CYS A 241 3.47 5.79 -8.30
N ASN A 242 4.07 4.91 -7.50
CA ASN A 242 5.38 5.12 -6.90
C ASN A 242 6.27 3.90 -7.16
N VAL A 243 7.27 4.06 -8.04
CA VAL A 243 8.17 2.95 -8.42
C VAL A 243 9.04 2.46 -7.27
N ASN A 244 9.20 3.26 -6.21
CA ASN A 244 9.95 2.91 -5.02
C ASN A 244 9.09 2.16 -3.97
N GLY A 245 7.81 1.90 -4.26
CA GLY A 245 6.79 1.43 -3.31
C GLY A 245 6.13 2.60 -2.58
N GLN A 246 5.29 2.37 -1.56
CA GLN A 246 4.55 3.45 -0.88
C GLN A 246 3.63 4.23 -1.81
N ASN A 247 2.80 3.49 -2.53
CA ASN A 247 1.76 4.08 -3.35
C ASN A 247 0.77 4.86 -2.49
N ILE A 248 0.26 5.97 -3.03
CA ILE A 248 -0.90 6.66 -2.47
C ILE A 248 -2.15 6.05 -3.09
N GLU A 249 -2.98 5.40 -2.27
CA GLU A 249 -4.24 4.81 -2.71
C GLU A 249 -5.42 5.69 -2.27
N LEU A 250 -6.14 6.24 -3.25
CA LEU A 250 -7.37 7.01 -3.02
C LEU A 250 -8.57 6.08 -3.18
N LYS A 251 -9.20 5.71 -2.07
CA LYS A 251 -10.32 4.79 -2.00
C LYS A 251 -11.63 5.54 -1.73
N PHE A 252 -12.55 5.48 -2.67
CA PHE A 252 -13.88 6.09 -2.55
C PHE A 252 -14.88 5.02 -2.13
N VAL A 253 -15.57 5.20 -1.00
CA VAL A 253 -16.37 4.16 -0.37
C VAL A 253 -17.78 4.68 -0.08
N ASP A 254 -18.75 4.10 -0.78
CA ASP A 254 -20.17 4.23 -0.45
C ASP A 254 -20.57 3.08 0.50
N ARG A 255 -20.40 1.84 0.03
CA ARG A 255 -20.67 0.63 0.81
C ARG A 255 -19.57 -0.39 0.63
N MET A 256 -19.07 -0.98 1.72
CA MET A 256 -18.00 -1.96 1.65
C MET A 256 -18.27 -3.16 2.55
N LYS A 257 -18.43 -4.33 1.93
CA LYS A 257 -18.74 -5.58 2.65
C LYS A 257 -17.55 -6.13 3.43
N ARG A 258 -16.33 -5.89 2.95
CA ARG A 258 -15.07 -6.40 3.49
C ARG A 258 -14.14 -5.25 3.85
N GLN A 259 -14.20 -4.79 5.09
CA GLN A 259 -13.45 -3.61 5.53
C GLN A 259 -12.08 -3.95 6.12
N PHE A 260 -11.83 -5.21 6.48
CA PHE A 260 -10.55 -5.70 7.00
C PHE A 260 -10.36 -7.18 6.69
N GLN A 261 -9.12 -7.66 6.71
CA GLN A 261 -8.79 -9.09 6.59
C GLN A 261 -8.43 -9.68 7.96
N PHE A 262 -7.58 -8.98 8.71
CA PHE A 262 -7.17 -9.33 10.07
C PHE A 262 -7.39 -8.13 11.02
N SER A 263 -7.33 -8.38 12.32
CA SER A 263 -7.49 -7.31 13.31
C SER A 263 -6.39 -6.24 13.24
N VAL A 264 -5.20 -6.62 12.79
CA VAL A 264 -4.02 -5.75 12.73
C VAL A 264 -4.08 -4.71 11.61
N ASP A 265 -4.99 -4.84 10.65
CA ASP A 265 -5.26 -3.91 9.55
C ASP A 265 -6.68 -3.31 9.60
N SER A 266 -7.29 -3.29 10.79
CA SER A 266 -8.69 -2.89 10.98
C SER A 266 -8.89 -1.45 11.49
N PHE A 267 -7.83 -0.64 11.52
CA PHE A 267 -7.87 0.71 12.07
C PHE A 267 -8.12 1.76 10.99
N GLN A 268 -9.06 2.66 11.25
CA GLN A 268 -9.36 3.80 10.40
C GLN A 268 -9.27 5.09 11.22
N ILE A 269 -8.33 5.97 10.89
CA ILE A 269 -8.08 7.22 11.62
C ILE A 269 -8.79 8.35 10.90
N LEU A 270 -9.68 9.07 11.59
CA LEU A 270 -10.40 10.21 11.03
C LEU A 270 -9.45 11.39 10.82
N LEU A 271 -9.31 11.88 9.59
CA LEU A 271 -8.35 12.94 9.25
C LEU A 271 -8.95 14.35 9.31
N ASP A 272 -10.28 14.49 9.18
CA ASP A 272 -10.93 15.81 9.07
C ASP A 272 -10.51 16.82 10.14
N PRO A 273 -10.47 16.50 11.45
CA PRO A 273 -10.05 17.48 12.46
C PRO A 273 -8.62 18.00 12.23
N LEU A 274 -7.73 17.17 11.70
CA LEU A 274 -6.35 17.51 11.41
C LEU A 274 -6.21 18.30 10.09
N LEU A 275 -6.94 17.90 9.05
CA LEU A 275 -6.98 18.62 7.78
C LEU A 275 -7.57 20.03 7.96
N ASP A 276 -8.65 20.17 8.74
CA ASP A 276 -9.25 21.45 9.07
C ASP A 276 -8.28 22.34 9.86
N HIS A 277 -7.52 21.75 10.77
CA HIS A 277 -6.47 22.44 11.52
C HIS A 277 -5.36 22.98 10.59
N TYR A 278 -4.87 22.16 9.66
CA TYR A 278 -3.89 22.59 8.66
C TYR A 278 -4.42 23.70 7.77
N GLU A 279 -5.67 23.59 7.32
CA GLU A 279 -6.30 24.63 6.52
C GLU A 279 -6.40 25.97 7.29
N GLN A 280 -6.79 25.93 8.57
CA GLN A 280 -6.85 27.12 9.43
C GLN A 280 -5.48 27.78 9.58
N ILE A 281 -4.43 26.99 9.82
CA ILE A 281 -3.04 27.49 9.91
C ILE A 281 -2.65 28.19 8.61
N PHE A 282 -2.92 27.57 7.46
CA PHE A 282 -2.60 28.14 6.15
C PHE A 282 -3.33 29.46 5.89
N LYS A 283 -4.64 29.52 6.19
CA LYS A 283 -5.44 30.75 6.10
C LYS A 283 -4.89 31.86 6.98
N ASN A 284 -4.49 31.54 8.21
CA ASN A 284 -3.91 32.50 9.14
C ASN A 284 -2.57 33.04 8.63
N GLN A 285 -1.67 32.17 8.14
CA GLN A 285 -0.38 32.57 7.57
C GLN A 285 -0.54 33.53 6.39
N GLN A 286 -1.50 33.29 5.50
CA GLN A 286 -1.77 34.20 4.39
C GLN A 286 -2.25 35.58 4.86
N GLN A 287 -3.05 35.65 5.92
CA GLN A 287 -3.51 36.93 6.48
C GLN A 287 -2.35 37.71 7.11
N THR A 288 -1.44 37.06 7.84
CA THR A 288 -0.23 37.71 8.38
C THR A 288 0.66 38.21 7.25
N ASN A 289 0.88 37.41 6.20
CA ASN A 289 1.70 37.80 5.06
C ASN A 289 1.10 38.99 4.30
N LYS A 290 -0.22 39.05 4.10
CA LYS A 290 -0.90 40.21 3.49
C LYS A 290 -0.78 41.47 4.34
N LYS A 291 -0.93 41.36 5.67
CA LYS A 291 -0.69 42.49 6.59
C LYS A 291 0.75 42.98 6.52
N GLN A 292 1.71 42.06 6.48
CA GLN A 292 3.13 42.40 6.40
C GLN A 292 3.52 43.01 5.04
N ALA A 293 2.95 42.51 3.93
CA ALA A 293 3.09 43.11 2.61
C ALA A 293 2.50 44.53 2.55
N TYR A 294 1.33 44.75 3.16
CA TYR A 294 0.72 46.07 3.30
C TYR A 294 1.63 47.03 4.09
N TYR A 295 2.16 46.61 5.25
CA TYR A 295 3.09 47.43 6.03
C TYR A 295 4.39 47.73 5.29
N ASN A 296 4.96 46.75 4.56
CA ASN A 296 6.16 46.94 3.75
C ASN A 296 5.93 47.90 2.57
N GLN A 297 4.75 47.85 1.94
CA GLN A 297 4.36 48.79 0.90
C GLN A 297 4.17 50.22 1.45
N TYR A 298 3.60 50.36 2.65
CA TYR A 298 3.50 51.64 3.35
C TYR A 298 4.87 52.23 3.73
N GLN A 299 5.85 51.39 4.10
CA GLN A 299 7.22 51.83 4.41
C GLN A 299 8.01 52.26 3.16
N HIS A 300 7.70 51.75 1.97
CA HIS A 300 8.36 52.17 0.73
C HIS A 300 7.91 53.56 0.23
N HIS A 301 6.72 54.04 0.60
CA HIS A 301 6.22 55.36 0.19
C HIS A 301 6.71 56.53 1.07
N HIS A 302 7.35 56.26 2.21
CA HIS A 302 7.97 57.29 3.06
C HIS A 302 9.45 56.98 3.29
N SER A 303 10.33 57.73 2.64
CA SER A 303 11.78 57.53 2.72
C SER A 303 12.38 57.88 4.08
N LYS A 304 13.35 57.06 4.50
CA LYS A 304 14.47 57.30 5.44
C LYS A 304 14.12 57.49 6.93
N GLN A 305 14.04 56.35 7.63
CA GLN A 305 14.82 56.14 8.85
C GLN A 305 15.26 54.68 8.91
N GLN A 306 16.58 54.49 8.85
CA GLN A 306 17.24 53.20 8.87
C GLN A 306 17.14 52.61 10.28
N TYR A 307 16.23 51.66 10.47
CA TYR A 307 16.26 50.75 11.61
C TYR A 307 16.71 49.38 11.09
N ASP A 308 17.88 48.94 11.57
CA ASP A 308 18.42 47.62 11.28
C ASP A 308 17.52 46.54 11.88
N TYR A 309 16.53 46.09 11.12
CA TYR A 309 15.79 44.89 11.44
C TYR A 309 16.67 43.69 11.07
N ARG A 310 17.32 43.13 12.08
CA ARG A 310 18.13 41.91 11.97
C ARG A 310 17.26 40.80 11.38
N SER A 311 17.47 40.50 10.09
CA SER A 311 16.83 39.39 9.38
C SER A 311 17.23 38.08 10.04
N SER A 312 16.38 37.59 10.95
CA SER A 312 16.48 36.25 11.50
C SER A 312 16.01 35.27 10.42
N LYS A 313 16.95 34.84 9.58
CA LYS A 313 16.84 33.62 8.77
C LYS A 313 16.71 32.42 9.71
N ASN A 314 15.51 32.14 10.19
CA ASN A 314 15.14 30.87 10.80
C ASN A 314 13.69 30.55 10.40
N ASN A 315 13.49 30.23 9.13
CA ASN A 315 12.25 29.61 8.66
C ASN A 315 12.34 28.08 8.85
N ARG A 316 12.69 27.65 10.07
CA ARG A 316 12.60 26.25 10.48
C ARG A 316 11.44 26.14 11.45
N TYR A 317 10.38 25.50 10.97
CA TYR A 317 9.26 24.94 11.73
C TYR A 317 8.58 25.91 12.71
N VAL A 318 7.38 26.36 12.34
CA VAL A 318 6.39 26.84 13.30
C VAL A 318 6.00 25.66 14.20
N SER A 319 6.81 25.39 15.22
CA SER A 319 6.56 24.38 16.24
C SER A 319 6.57 25.08 17.60
N SER A 320 5.38 25.24 18.19
CA SER A 320 5.14 25.10 19.65
C SER A 320 3.79 25.67 20.15
N SER A 321 3.06 26.52 19.41
CA SER A 321 1.94 27.27 20.03
C SER A 321 0.52 26.86 19.65
N TYR A 322 0.31 25.92 18.72
CA TYR A 322 -1.03 25.45 18.37
C TYR A 322 -1.27 24.05 18.95
N ARG A 323 -2.28 23.94 19.83
CA ARG A 323 -2.73 22.66 20.37
C ARG A 323 -3.29 21.81 19.24
N LEU A 324 -2.68 20.64 19.01
CA LEU A 324 -3.16 19.67 18.02
C LEU A 324 -4.61 19.26 18.32
N PRO A 325 -5.43 19.02 17.28
CA PRO A 325 -6.82 18.63 17.45
C PRO A 325 -6.93 17.24 18.07
N THR A 326 -8.10 16.97 18.66
CA THR A 326 -8.43 15.62 19.14
C THR A 326 -8.83 14.76 17.95
N ILE A 327 -8.11 13.67 17.72
CA ILE A 327 -8.30 12.80 16.56
C ILE A 327 -8.88 11.46 17.02
N SER A 328 -9.98 11.05 16.43
CA SER A 328 -10.61 9.76 16.69
C SER A 328 -10.09 8.67 15.75
N VAL A 329 -10.04 7.45 16.26
CA VAL A 329 -9.77 6.23 15.48
C VAL A 329 -10.89 5.23 15.70
N GLU A 330 -11.34 4.62 14.61
CA GLU A 330 -12.33 3.55 14.59
C GLU A 330 -11.67 2.21 14.26
N CYS A 331 -12.11 1.15 14.91
CA CYS A 331 -11.67 -0.21 14.68
C CYS A 331 -12.82 -1.04 14.12
N VAL A 332 -12.72 -1.41 12.84
CA VAL A 332 -13.75 -2.19 12.13
C VAL A 332 -13.74 -3.68 12.50
N TYR A 333 -12.73 -4.15 13.22
CA TYR A 333 -12.68 -5.50 13.80
C TYR A 333 -13.66 -5.69 14.97
N GLY A 334 -14.10 -4.59 15.60
CA GLY A 334 -15.04 -4.59 16.71
C GLY A 334 -14.46 -3.95 17.96
N SER A 335 -13.59 -4.64 18.70
CA SER A 335 -12.98 -4.11 19.93
C SER A 335 -11.65 -3.44 19.63
N PHE A 336 -11.56 -2.12 19.84
CA PHE A 336 -10.34 -1.35 19.62
C PHE A 336 -9.18 -1.89 20.47
N GLU A 337 -9.41 -2.13 21.76
CA GLU A 337 -8.37 -2.58 22.70
C GLU A 337 -7.84 -3.98 22.33
N SER A 338 -8.71 -4.86 21.85
CA SER A 338 -8.32 -6.20 21.42
C SER A 338 -7.46 -6.14 20.16
N ALA A 339 -7.89 -5.37 19.15
CA ALA A 339 -7.10 -5.17 17.94
C ALA A 339 -5.74 -4.50 18.24
N LEU A 340 -5.71 -3.52 19.15
CA LEU A 340 -4.47 -2.86 19.56
C LEU A 340 -3.53 -3.83 20.30
N THR A 341 -4.09 -4.71 21.13
CA THR A 341 -3.33 -5.80 21.77
C THR A 341 -2.77 -6.75 20.72
N HIS A 342 -3.57 -7.13 19.72
CA HIS A 342 -3.11 -8.00 18.64
C HIS A 342 -1.97 -7.36 17.83
N LEU A 343 -2.09 -6.07 17.51
CA LEU A 343 -1.05 -5.32 16.82
C LEU A 343 0.26 -5.29 17.62
N ASN A 344 0.21 -4.92 18.90
CA ASN A 344 1.41 -4.81 19.74
C ASN A 344 2.05 -6.16 20.10
N ARG A 345 1.27 -7.24 20.14
CA ARG A 345 1.76 -8.60 20.43
C ARG A 345 2.04 -9.42 19.17
N ARG A 346 1.95 -8.80 17.98
CA ARG A 346 2.08 -9.45 16.67
C ARG A 346 1.20 -10.71 16.55
N LEU A 347 -0.10 -10.55 16.77
CA LEU A 347 -1.09 -11.63 16.72
C LEU A 347 -1.97 -11.52 15.47
N ILE A 348 -2.19 -12.64 14.79
CA ILE A 348 -3.08 -12.75 13.63
C ILE A 348 -4.44 -13.25 14.12
N ALA A 349 -5.44 -12.38 14.09
CA ALA A 349 -6.80 -12.71 14.47
C ALA A 349 -7.80 -12.18 13.44
N THR A 350 -8.89 -12.91 13.22
CA THR A 350 -10.03 -12.49 12.39
C THR A 350 -11.32 -12.98 13.04
N THR A 351 -12.41 -12.22 12.90
CA THR A 351 -13.76 -12.61 13.35
C THR A 351 -14.65 -13.04 12.19
N SER A 352 -14.19 -12.87 10.96
CA SER A 352 -14.95 -13.16 9.74
C SER A 352 -14.10 -13.95 8.75
N PRO A 353 -13.66 -15.17 9.11
CA PRO A 353 -12.84 -16.01 8.25
C PRO A 353 -13.50 -16.24 6.88
N GLU A 354 -14.83 -16.34 6.82
CA GLU A 354 -15.62 -16.53 5.61
C GLU A 354 -15.54 -15.37 4.61
N ARG A 355 -15.07 -14.20 5.07
CA ARG A 355 -14.91 -13.00 4.23
C ARG A 355 -13.54 -12.88 3.59
N ILE A 356 -12.59 -13.73 3.97
CA ILE A 356 -11.23 -13.71 3.43
C ILE A 356 -11.23 -14.21 1.98
N CYS A 357 -10.66 -13.43 1.07
CA CYS A 357 -10.42 -13.79 -0.32
C CYS A 357 -9.04 -14.48 -0.48
N GLY A 358 -8.72 -14.95 -1.68
CA GLY A 358 -7.46 -15.64 -2.01
C GLY A 358 -6.22 -14.85 -1.60
N GLY A 359 -6.21 -13.53 -1.78
CA GLY A 359 -5.11 -12.65 -1.32
C GLY A 359 -4.88 -12.67 0.20
N GLY A 360 -5.84 -13.14 0.99
CA GLY A 360 -5.69 -13.30 2.44
C GLY A 360 -4.66 -14.35 2.83
N LEU A 361 -4.47 -15.41 2.01
CA LEU A 361 -3.38 -16.38 2.20
C LEU A 361 -2.02 -15.69 2.07
N LEU A 362 -1.86 -14.85 1.05
CA LEU A 362 -0.62 -14.11 0.81
C LEU A 362 -0.31 -13.17 1.99
N LYS A 363 -1.32 -12.42 2.44
CA LYS A 363 -1.20 -11.54 3.61
C LYS A 363 -0.91 -12.32 4.90
N TYR A 364 -1.51 -13.49 5.08
CA TYR A 364 -1.24 -14.35 6.23
C TYR A 364 0.22 -14.80 6.27
N CYS A 365 0.75 -15.30 5.15
CA CYS A 365 2.16 -15.70 5.04
C CYS A 365 3.10 -14.50 5.27
N LEU A 366 2.74 -13.31 4.78
CA LEU A 366 3.50 -12.07 5.00
C LEU A 366 3.56 -11.67 6.48
N LEU A 367 2.44 -11.84 7.20
CA LEU A 367 2.42 -11.61 8.64
C LEU A 367 3.30 -12.63 9.38
N LEU A 368 3.28 -13.91 8.98
CA LEU A 368 4.14 -14.94 9.56
C LEU A 368 5.64 -14.62 9.38
N THR A 369 6.07 -14.21 8.18
CA THR A 369 7.47 -13.83 7.94
C THR A 369 7.89 -12.59 8.73
N ARG A 370 6.96 -11.67 8.99
CA ARG A 370 7.16 -10.50 9.89
C ARG A 370 7.09 -10.84 11.37
N GLY A 371 7.01 -12.12 11.71
CA GLY A 371 7.05 -12.57 13.09
C GLY A 371 5.71 -12.38 13.81
N TYR A 372 4.59 -12.37 13.10
CA TYR A 372 3.27 -12.55 13.72
C TYR A 372 2.96 -14.02 13.98
N ARG A 373 2.05 -14.30 14.91
CA ARG A 373 1.59 -15.65 15.23
C ARG A 373 0.06 -15.72 15.23
N PRO A 374 -0.56 -16.82 14.79
CA PRO A 374 -2.01 -17.00 14.87
C PRO A 374 -2.49 -16.88 16.31
N TYR A 375 -3.58 -16.14 16.52
CA TYR A 375 -4.26 -16.06 17.79
C TYR A 375 -5.50 -16.94 17.77
N ASP A 376 -5.56 -17.87 18.71
CA ASP A 376 -6.72 -18.76 18.84
C ASP A 376 -7.89 -17.99 19.48
N ASN A 377 -8.80 -17.54 18.62
CA ASN A 377 -10.05 -16.90 19.01
C ASN A 377 -11.24 -17.82 18.76
N GLY A 378 -11.09 -19.12 19.04
CA GLY A 378 -12.11 -20.15 18.80
C GLY A 378 -12.08 -20.76 17.39
N ILE A 379 -11.11 -20.37 16.56
CA ILE A 379 -10.80 -21.00 15.28
C ILE A 379 -9.33 -21.38 15.33
N ALA A 380 -9.05 -22.67 15.25
CA ALA A 380 -7.68 -23.16 15.27
C ALA A 380 -6.94 -22.69 14.00
N SER A 381 -5.65 -22.38 14.12
CA SER A 381 -4.82 -21.88 13.01
C SER A 381 -4.90 -22.76 11.77
N TRP A 382 -4.89 -24.08 11.93
CA TRP A 382 -5.00 -25.04 10.84
C TRP A 382 -6.34 -24.97 10.07
N GLN A 383 -7.44 -24.60 10.75
CA GLN A 383 -8.74 -24.42 10.10
C GLN A 383 -8.74 -23.16 9.24
N LEU A 384 -8.18 -22.07 9.79
CA LEU A 384 -8.02 -20.81 9.08
C LEU A 384 -7.14 -20.98 7.83
N GLU A 385 -6.02 -21.70 7.95
CA GLU A 385 -5.13 -22.00 6.82
C GLU A 385 -5.83 -22.82 5.73
N LYS A 386 -6.57 -23.88 6.10
CA LYS A 386 -7.36 -24.67 5.13
C LYS A 386 -8.35 -23.80 4.36
N LEU A 387 -9.03 -22.88 5.05
CA LEU A 387 -9.95 -21.96 4.43
C LEU A 387 -9.24 -21.00 3.46
N MET A 388 -8.13 -20.41 3.88
CA MET A 388 -7.35 -19.48 3.05
C MET A 388 -6.76 -20.19 1.82
N CYS A 389 -6.23 -21.40 1.96
CA CYS A 389 -5.79 -22.23 0.83
C CYS A 389 -6.94 -22.51 -0.13
N SER A 390 -8.10 -22.95 0.37
CA SER A 390 -9.27 -23.21 -0.48
C SER A 390 -9.73 -21.95 -1.22
N ARG A 391 -9.78 -20.79 -0.56
CA ARG A 391 -10.14 -19.52 -1.21
C ARG A 391 -9.10 -19.05 -2.21
N PHE A 392 -7.81 -19.32 -1.98
CA PHE A 392 -6.74 -19.01 -2.93
C PHE A 392 -6.94 -19.76 -4.26
N PHE A 393 -7.21 -21.06 -4.22
CA PHE A 393 -7.46 -21.85 -5.43
C PHE A 393 -8.79 -21.53 -6.11
N ILE A 394 -9.80 -21.11 -5.35
CA ILE A 394 -11.11 -20.70 -5.91
C ILE A 394 -10.99 -19.34 -6.61
N ASP A 395 -10.29 -18.39 -5.98
CA ASP A 395 -10.18 -17.03 -6.49
C ASP A 395 -9.14 -16.91 -7.61
N TYR A 396 -8.11 -17.77 -7.62
CA TYR A 396 -7.05 -17.83 -8.63
C TYR A 396 -6.92 -19.27 -9.16
N ALA A 397 -7.87 -19.66 -10.03
CA ALA A 397 -7.95 -21.04 -10.52
C ALA A 397 -6.84 -21.38 -11.54
N ASP A 398 -6.39 -20.39 -12.32
CA ASP A 398 -5.37 -20.57 -13.35
C ASP A 398 -3.95 -20.36 -12.80
N ILE A 399 -3.00 -21.17 -13.26
CA ILE A 399 -1.60 -21.10 -12.79
C ILE A 399 -0.91 -19.80 -13.20
N ASN A 400 -1.23 -19.25 -14.38
CA ASN A 400 -0.62 -18.00 -14.84
C ASN A 400 -1.17 -16.81 -14.03
N GLU A 401 -2.46 -16.87 -13.64
CA GLU A 401 -3.03 -15.89 -12.72
C GLU A 401 -2.34 -15.95 -11.35
N GLN A 402 -2.10 -17.15 -10.83
CA GLN A 402 -1.36 -17.33 -9.58
C GLN A 402 0.06 -16.76 -9.67
N GLU A 403 0.80 -17.05 -10.75
CA GLU A 403 2.14 -16.50 -10.99
C GLU A 403 2.12 -14.97 -11.02
N TYR A 404 1.23 -14.37 -11.83
CA TYR A 404 1.10 -12.93 -11.93
C TYR A 404 0.78 -12.29 -10.57
N LYS A 405 -0.16 -12.86 -9.81
CA LYS A 405 -0.52 -12.35 -8.47
C LYS A 405 0.62 -12.50 -7.47
N LEU A 406 1.38 -13.59 -7.52
CA LEU A 406 2.53 -13.81 -6.64
C LEU A 406 3.64 -12.81 -6.96
N LEU A 407 4.01 -12.63 -8.23
CA LEU A 407 5.04 -11.68 -8.64
C LEU A 407 4.67 -10.24 -8.27
N ALA A 408 3.42 -9.84 -8.52
CA ALA A 408 2.91 -8.51 -8.14
C ALA A 408 2.91 -8.31 -6.62
N PHE A 409 2.60 -9.35 -5.84
CA PHE A 409 2.66 -9.29 -4.38
C PHE A 409 4.11 -9.16 -3.88
N LEU A 410 5.04 -9.89 -4.50
CA LEU A 410 6.46 -9.84 -4.15
C LEU A 410 7.09 -8.48 -4.43
N SER A 411 6.79 -7.87 -5.58
CA SER A 411 7.30 -6.55 -5.94
C SER A 411 6.77 -5.46 -5.01
N SER A 412 5.48 -5.50 -4.68
CA SER A 412 4.82 -4.50 -3.82
C SER A 412 5.27 -4.57 -2.35
N HIS A 413 5.48 -5.77 -1.79
CA HIS A 413 5.73 -5.91 -0.35
C HIS A 413 7.18 -6.11 0.07
N PHE A 414 8.06 -6.49 -0.87
CA PHE A 414 9.46 -6.83 -0.57
C PHE A 414 10.48 -6.03 -1.40
N SER A 415 10.04 -5.05 -2.19
CA SER A 415 10.92 -4.15 -2.97
C SER A 415 12.06 -4.93 -3.67
N ASN A 416 13.33 -4.56 -3.45
CA ASN A 416 14.51 -5.26 -3.98
C ASN A 416 15.16 -6.22 -2.96
N ASP A 417 14.47 -6.61 -1.89
CA ASP A 417 14.99 -7.55 -0.90
C ASP A 417 14.72 -9.00 -1.34
N ASP A 418 15.63 -9.53 -2.15
CA ASP A 418 15.53 -10.90 -2.68
C ASP A 418 15.64 -11.97 -1.57
N THR A 419 16.32 -11.65 -0.45
CA THR A 419 16.36 -12.55 0.73
C THR A 419 14.99 -12.67 1.37
N ALA A 420 14.28 -11.55 1.55
CA ALA A 420 12.93 -11.58 2.12
C ALA A 420 11.91 -12.24 1.18
N LYS A 421 12.03 -12.04 -0.14
CA LYS A 421 11.21 -12.73 -1.15
C LYS A 421 11.38 -14.24 -1.07
N TYR A 422 12.63 -14.71 -1.02
CA TYR A 422 12.94 -16.14 -0.88
C TYR A 422 12.31 -16.74 0.38
N ARG A 423 12.52 -16.11 1.55
CA ARG A 423 11.94 -16.57 2.83
C ARG A 423 10.42 -16.61 2.81
N TYR A 424 9.79 -15.63 2.16
CA TYR A 424 8.35 -15.61 1.99
C TYR A 424 7.82 -16.74 1.11
N LEU A 425 8.49 -17.03 -0.01
CA LEU A 425 8.10 -18.12 -0.89
C LEU A 425 8.19 -19.48 -0.20
N LEU A 426 9.24 -19.71 0.60
CA LEU A 426 9.34 -20.92 1.43
C LEU A 426 8.20 -21.02 2.44
N GLN A 427 7.88 -19.91 3.12
CA GLN A 427 6.76 -19.88 4.07
C GLN A 427 5.44 -20.20 3.37
N LEU A 428 5.18 -19.62 2.20
CA LEU A 428 3.98 -19.86 1.41
C LEU A 428 3.88 -21.31 0.94
N ARG A 429 4.98 -21.87 0.40
CA ARG A 429 5.06 -23.27 -0.03
C ARG A 429 4.61 -24.19 1.09
N LEU A 430 5.12 -23.98 2.30
CA LEU A 430 4.85 -24.82 3.46
C LEU A 430 3.39 -24.78 3.92
N ILE A 431 2.78 -23.58 3.91
CA ILE A 431 1.36 -23.46 4.25
C ILE A 431 0.50 -24.19 3.19
N ILE A 432 0.80 -24.01 1.91
CA ILE A 432 0.06 -24.67 0.83
C ILE A 432 0.22 -26.19 0.91
N GLU A 433 1.43 -26.67 1.15
CA GLU A 433 1.73 -28.09 1.26
C GLU A 433 0.97 -28.76 2.42
N ARG A 434 0.98 -28.14 3.61
CA ARG A 434 0.38 -28.72 4.82
C ARG A 434 -1.14 -28.54 4.93
N SER A 435 -1.68 -27.47 4.34
CA SER A 435 -3.06 -27.02 4.60
C SER A 435 -3.99 -27.15 3.38
N THR A 436 -3.51 -27.58 2.22
CA THR A 436 -4.39 -27.85 1.07
C THR A 436 -5.07 -29.21 1.19
N VAL A 437 -6.40 -29.23 1.04
CA VAL A 437 -7.21 -30.46 1.10
C VAL A 437 -6.92 -31.36 -0.11
N CYS A 438 -6.94 -32.68 0.09
CA CYS A 438 -6.57 -33.69 -0.93
C CYS A 438 -7.36 -33.60 -2.25
N LEU A 439 -8.52 -32.94 -2.26
CA LEU A 439 -9.37 -32.78 -3.45
C LEU A 439 -8.73 -31.90 -4.55
N MET A 440 -7.68 -31.14 -4.22
CA MET A 440 -6.99 -30.23 -5.15
C MET A 440 -5.53 -30.65 -5.37
N ALA A 441 -5.26 -31.95 -5.47
CA ALA A 441 -3.89 -32.45 -5.50
C ALA A 441 -3.11 -32.00 -6.74
N HIS A 442 -3.77 -31.91 -7.90
CA HIS A 442 -3.12 -31.50 -9.14
C HIS A 442 -2.77 -30.01 -9.10
N GLU A 443 -3.74 -29.17 -8.78
CA GLU A 443 -3.62 -27.72 -8.63
C GLU A 443 -2.55 -27.39 -7.57
N ARG A 444 -2.60 -28.07 -6.43
CA ARG A 444 -1.59 -27.94 -5.38
C ARG A 444 -0.19 -28.21 -5.91
N ASN A 445 0.01 -29.30 -6.64
CA ASN A 445 1.34 -29.66 -7.13
C ASN A 445 1.85 -28.66 -8.18
N LEU A 446 0.97 -28.12 -9.04
CA LEU A 446 1.33 -27.06 -9.98
C LEU A 446 1.79 -25.79 -9.23
N THR A 447 1.01 -25.33 -8.25
CA THR A 447 1.35 -24.15 -7.44
C THR A 447 2.63 -24.36 -6.63
N LEU A 448 2.82 -25.54 -6.03
CA LEU A 448 4.05 -25.86 -5.31
C LEU A 448 5.27 -25.86 -6.23
N THR A 449 5.12 -26.32 -7.48
CA THR A 449 6.19 -26.29 -8.49
C THR A 449 6.51 -24.86 -8.90
N LEU A 450 5.49 -24.04 -9.18
CA LEU A 450 5.65 -22.62 -9.47
C LEU A 450 6.40 -21.88 -8.36
N ILE A 451 5.95 -22.02 -7.11
CA ILE A 451 6.59 -21.36 -5.96
C ILE A 451 8.04 -21.82 -5.80
N THR A 452 8.32 -23.08 -6.10
CA THR A 452 9.68 -23.64 -6.06
C THR A 452 10.58 -23.01 -7.11
N GLN A 453 10.09 -22.88 -8.34
CA GLN A 453 10.83 -22.26 -9.44
C GLN A 453 11.17 -20.82 -9.07
N LEU A 454 10.18 -20.05 -8.64
CA LEU A 454 10.39 -18.66 -8.18
C LEU A 454 11.41 -18.59 -7.04
N ALA A 455 11.30 -19.46 -6.02
CA ALA A 455 12.24 -19.46 -4.91
C ALA A 455 13.67 -19.82 -5.35
N THR A 456 13.80 -20.76 -6.28
CA THR A 456 15.08 -21.17 -6.87
C THR A 456 15.72 -20.02 -7.65
N ASP A 457 14.93 -19.26 -8.41
CA ASP A 457 15.42 -18.10 -9.15
C ASP A 457 15.99 -17.03 -8.22
N TYR A 458 15.30 -16.69 -7.13
CA TYR A 458 15.81 -15.74 -6.14
C TYR A 458 17.05 -16.28 -5.41
N TYR A 459 17.09 -17.58 -5.10
CA TYR A 459 18.27 -18.20 -4.50
C TYR A 459 19.51 -18.04 -5.39
N TYR A 460 19.41 -18.32 -6.69
CA TYR A 460 20.53 -18.17 -7.61
C TYR A 460 20.98 -16.71 -7.78
N ARG A 461 20.05 -15.74 -7.77
CA ARG A 461 20.42 -14.31 -7.78
C ARG A 461 21.26 -13.92 -6.56
N LEU A 462 20.86 -14.38 -5.38
CA LEU A 462 21.61 -14.14 -4.13
C LEU A 462 22.99 -14.81 -4.17
N TYR A 463 23.07 -16.02 -4.73
CA TYR A 463 24.33 -16.75 -4.90
C TYR A 463 25.30 -16.03 -5.86
N ASP A 464 24.81 -15.53 -6.99
CA ASP A 464 25.60 -14.79 -7.97
C ASP A 464 26.09 -13.44 -7.42
N GLU A 465 25.23 -12.74 -6.66
CA GLU A 465 25.58 -11.51 -5.97
C GLU A 465 26.73 -11.75 -4.98
N TYR A 466 26.62 -12.78 -4.13
CA TYR A 466 27.66 -13.17 -3.18
C TYR A 466 29.01 -13.47 -3.84
N ASN A 467 29.00 -14.22 -4.95
CA ASN A 467 30.23 -14.56 -5.67
C ASN A 467 30.87 -13.35 -6.38
N THR A 468 30.06 -12.43 -6.87
CA THR A 468 30.54 -11.19 -7.51
C THR A 468 31.23 -10.26 -6.48
N TYR A 469 30.72 -10.19 -5.25
CA TYR A 469 31.38 -9.46 -4.16
C TYR A 469 32.72 -10.10 -3.77
N ASN A 470 32.80 -11.43 -3.70
CA ASN A 470 34.03 -12.15 -3.35
C ASN A 470 35.13 -12.06 -4.41
N LEU A 471 34.79 -11.83 -5.68
CA LEU A 471 35.77 -11.61 -6.75
C LEU A 471 36.39 -10.20 -6.73
N ASN A 472 35.71 -9.21 -6.11
CA ASN A 472 36.10 -7.80 -6.10
C ASN A 472 36.60 -7.29 -4.73
N GLY A 473 36.62 -8.12 -3.70
CA GLY A 473 37.11 -7.81 -2.35
C GLY A 473 38.21 -8.78 -1.91
N GLU A 474 39.18 -8.29 -1.12
CA GLU A 474 40.31 -9.07 -0.62
C GLU A 474 39.89 -10.43 -0.03
N ILE A 475 40.56 -11.48 -0.52
CA ILE A 475 40.42 -12.86 -0.09
C ILE A 475 40.71 -12.94 1.42
N THR A 476 39.68 -13.16 2.23
CA THR A 476 39.83 -13.82 3.52
C THR A 476 39.28 -15.23 3.38
N THR A 477 40.20 -16.18 3.41
CA THR A 477 39.95 -17.62 3.31
C THR A 477 39.15 -18.09 4.51
N THR A 478 37.84 -18.29 4.32
CA THR A 478 37.09 -19.28 5.09
C THR A 478 36.33 -20.16 4.11
N GLU A 479 36.75 -21.42 4.00
CA GLU A 479 36.12 -22.47 3.21
C GLU A 479 34.63 -22.58 3.56
N VAL A 480 33.75 -22.44 2.56
CA VAL A 480 32.34 -22.83 2.70
C VAL A 480 31.94 -23.66 1.48
N THR A 481 31.47 -24.86 1.77
CA THR A 481 31.07 -25.91 0.83
C THR A 481 29.73 -25.57 0.19
N VAL A 482 29.68 -25.62 -1.15
CA VAL A 482 28.44 -25.49 -1.92
C VAL A 482 27.67 -26.83 -1.84
N PRO A 483 26.40 -26.88 -1.39
CA PRO A 483 25.64 -28.12 -1.40
C PRO A 483 25.18 -28.44 -2.82
N ASN A 484 25.85 -29.41 -3.44
CA ASN A 484 25.33 -30.09 -4.62
C ASN A 484 24.09 -30.88 -4.21
N SER A 485 22.95 -30.58 -4.86
CA SER A 485 21.64 -31.26 -4.75
C SER A 485 20.99 -31.25 -3.38
N ILE A 486 20.02 -30.35 -3.16
CA ILE A 486 19.07 -30.46 -2.04
C ILE A 486 17.66 -30.53 -2.62
N THR A 487 17.08 -31.72 -2.52
CA THR A 487 15.63 -31.92 -2.55
C THR A 487 15.03 -31.07 -1.42
N ILE A 488 14.04 -30.25 -1.75
CA ILE A 488 13.48 -29.16 -0.90
C ILE A 488 12.93 -29.66 0.47
N ASP A 489 12.86 -30.96 0.68
CA ASP A 489 12.39 -31.59 1.91
C ASP A 489 13.39 -31.55 3.09
N VAL A 490 14.66 -31.16 2.88
CA VAL A 490 15.70 -31.24 3.94
C VAL A 490 15.97 -29.92 4.68
N ILE A 491 15.46 -28.76 4.24
CA ILE A 491 15.71 -27.46 4.89
C ILE A 491 14.72 -27.19 6.03
N TYR A 492 14.45 -28.18 6.88
CA TYR A 492 13.56 -28.00 8.03
C TYR A 492 14.09 -28.43 9.40
N HIS A 493 15.39 -28.74 9.55
CA HIS A 493 15.88 -29.02 10.91
C HIS A 493 17.24 -28.48 11.34
N ASN A 494 18.13 -28.00 10.46
CA ASN A 494 19.49 -27.66 10.89
C ASN A 494 19.89 -26.18 10.78
N GLU A 495 19.27 -25.38 9.91
CA GLU A 495 19.71 -23.99 9.67
C GLU A 495 19.09 -22.96 10.64
N TRP A 496 18.04 -23.32 11.39
CA TRP A 496 17.39 -22.37 12.31
C TRP A 496 18.17 -22.13 13.61
N ASP A 497 18.95 -23.11 14.07
CA ASP A 497 19.79 -22.97 15.27
C ASP A 497 21.15 -22.33 14.93
N GLU A 498 21.66 -22.53 13.71
CA GLU A 498 22.87 -21.90 13.21
C GLU A 498 22.66 -20.38 12.96
N TRP A 499 21.47 -19.99 12.47
CA TRP A 499 21.12 -18.57 12.29
C TRP A 499 20.90 -17.82 13.63
N LYS A 500 20.32 -18.49 14.65
CA LYS A 500 20.19 -17.92 16.01
C LYS A 500 21.54 -17.64 16.67
N SER A 501 22.53 -18.51 16.42
CA SER A 501 23.91 -18.36 16.90
C SER A 501 24.57 -17.09 16.36
N LEU A 502 24.36 -16.79 15.07
CA LEU A 502 25.01 -15.69 14.37
C LEU A 502 24.38 -14.30 14.63
N HIS A 503 23.11 -14.23 15.06
CA HIS A 503 22.35 -12.96 15.09
C HIS A 503 21.79 -12.56 16.47
N THR A 504 22.24 -13.18 17.56
CA THR A 504 21.90 -12.71 18.91
C THR A 504 22.96 -11.68 19.36
N PRO A 505 22.58 -10.44 19.78
CA PRO A 505 23.55 -9.47 20.25
C PRO A 505 24.22 -9.99 21.51
N ALA A 506 25.55 -10.11 21.48
CA ALA A 506 26.38 -10.54 22.60
C ALA A 506 26.18 -9.63 23.81
N LYS A 507 25.25 -10.00 24.72
CA LYS A 507 25.39 -9.66 26.12
C LYS A 507 26.50 -10.54 26.68
N LYS A 508 27.71 -9.99 26.61
CA LYS A 508 28.93 -10.52 27.21
C LYS A 508 28.63 -11.14 28.57
N GLN A 509 29.10 -12.38 28.71
CA GLN A 509 29.61 -12.95 29.93
C GLN A 509 30.43 -11.89 30.69
N ILE A 510 29.81 -11.29 31.71
CA ILE A 510 30.47 -10.82 32.92
C ILE A 510 29.81 -11.60 34.05
N GLN A 511 30.05 -12.91 34.08
CA GLN A 511 29.73 -13.76 35.24
C GLN A 511 30.49 -15.09 35.16
N SER A 512 31.80 -15.00 34.92
CA SER A 512 32.71 -16.15 35.06
C SER A 512 34.12 -15.72 35.52
N GLN A 513 34.21 -14.64 36.30
CA GLN A 513 35.40 -14.26 37.08
C GLN A 513 35.07 -13.86 38.54
N GLN A 514 33.99 -14.41 39.11
CA GLN A 514 33.68 -14.27 40.55
C GLN A 514 33.37 -15.61 41.24
N GLN A 515 33.92 -16.71 40.73
CA GLN A 515 33.79 -18.02 41.40
C GLN A 515 35.09 -18.83 41.35
N GLN A 516 36.21 -18.16 41.63
CA GLN A 516 37.52 -18.76 41.95
C GLN A 516 38.29 -17.91 43.00
N GLN A 517 37.56 -17.31 43.95
CA GLN A 517 38.11 -16.76 45.20
C GLN A 517 37.13 -17.03 46.36
N GLN A 518 36.66 -18.27 46.46
CA GLN A 518 36.07 -18.88 47.66
C GLN A 518 36.29 -20.38 47.50
N ASP A 519 37.55 -20.79 47.71
CA ASP A 519 38.01 -22.13 48.12
C ASP A 519 39.54 -22.17 47.92
N ASN A 520 40.22 -21.42 48.79
CA ASN A 520 41.56 -21.67 49.34
C ASN A 520 41.93 -20.55 50.32
#